data_AF-A0A7J2RDQ7-F1
#
_entry.id   AF-A0A7J2RDQ7-F1
#
_cell.length_a   1.000
_cell.length_b   1.000
_cell.length_c   1.000
_cell.angle_alpha   90.00
_cell.angle_beta   90.00
_cell.angle_gamma   90.00
#
_symmetry.space_group_name_H-M   'P 1'
#
loop_
_entity.id
_entity.type
_entity.pdbx_description
1 polymer ?
#
loop_
_entity_poly.entity_id
_entity_poly.type
_entity_poly.pdbx_seq_one_letter_code
_entity_poly.pdbx_strand_id
1 'polypeptide(L)'
;MAKPKSKKNNKITPFFGSGVLADSSRRGDGRKIDVLGVFTIIYAWSIPCTRSFNAVLTIFNLPKGKTSITISISKKGSQKLRPLGLLNVFPEESGDIIVLYAVKNKFEEEGFHEVTFSFRDYPGDIKLPLEVEKREWPEFTKAELDFVKQLGDASPSFRVNIHCLGCKHVYIFEEQLNPDILLKGGIYRFPENSIFICKECKKEMDLKDIRGQLRSSLKDTIAQRMGKKP
;
A
#
# COMPACT_ATOMS: atom_id res chain seq x y z
N MET A 1 -44.37 47.89 -7.82
CA MET A 1 -42.97 47.52 -8.07
C MET A 1 -42.66 46.22 -7.33
N ALA A 2 -42.57 45.10 -8.06
CA ALA A 2 -42.24 43.81 -7.46
C ALA A 2 -40.74 43.78 -7.12
N LYS A 3 -40.39 43.49 -5.85
CA LYS A 3 -39.01 43.27 -5.44
C LYS A 3 -38.43 42.12 -6.27
N PRO A 4 -37.24 42.27 -6.89
CA PRO A 4 -36.63 41.17 -7.61
C PRO A 4 -36.36 40.04 -6.61
N LYS A 5 -36.94 38.87 -6.87
CA LYS A 5 -36.62 37.64 -6.13
C LYS A 5 -35.12 37.42 -6.29
N SER A 6 -34.37 37.51 -5.20
CA SER A 6 -32.96 37.14 -5.19
C SER A 6 -32.86 35.69 -5.66
N LYS A 7 -32.15 35.47 -6.78
CA LYS A 7 -31.76 34.12 -7.19
C LYS A 7 -30.99 33.54 -6.01
N LYS A 8 -31.55 32.52 -5.34
CA LYS A 8 -30.79 31.68 -4.43
C LYS A 8 -29.64 31.10 -5.26
N ASN A 9 -28.43 31.65 -5.09
CA ASN A 9 -27.22 30.99 -5.55
C ASN A 9 -27.15 29.67 -4.79
N ASN A 10 -27.57 28.58 -5.42
CA ASN A 10 -27.32 27.24 -4.91
C ASN A 10 -25.81 27.07 -4.86
N LYS A 11 -25.24 27.26 -3.67
CA LYS A 11 -23.81 27.12 -3.42
C LYS A 11 -23.46 25.66 -3.66
N ILE A 12 -22.76 25.38 -4.76
CA ILE A 12 -22.28 24.03 -5.08
C ILE A 12 -21.41 23.57 -3.92
N THR A 13 -21.81 22.47 -3.27
CA THR A 13 -21.10 21.90 -2.12
C THR A 13 -20.63 20.50 -2.53
N PRO A 14 -19.31 20.26 -2.64
CA PRO A 14 -18.79 18.96 -2.99
C PRO A 14 -19.05 17.96 -1.86
N PHE A 15 -19.19 16.69 -2.22
CA PHE A 15 -19.28 15.61 -1.25
C PHE A 15 -18.62 14.34 -1.80
N PHE A 16 -18.14 13.50 -0.90
CA PHE A 16 -17.59 12.20 -1.26
C PHE A 16 -18.73 11.22 -1.57
N GLY A 17 -18.66 10.59 -2.73
CA GLY A 17 -19.62 9.59 -3.16
C GLY A 17 -19.28 8.18 -2.67
N SER A 18 -18.08 7.73 -2.99
CA SER A 18 -17.56 6.42 -2.63
C SER A 18 -16.05 6.46 -2.54
N GLY A 19 -15.48 5.48 -1.87
CA GLY A 19 -14.04 5.29 -1.85
C GLY A 19 -13.66 3.84 -1.58
N VAL A 20 -12.56 3.41 -2.21
CA VAL A 20 -11.99 2.08 -2.00
C VAL A 20 -10.47 2.19 -1.84
N LEU A 21 -9.89 1.24 -1.10
CA LEU A 21 -8.46 1.02 -1.05
C LEU A 21 -8.11 -0.14 -1.99
N ALA A 22 -7.00 -0.01 -2.71
CA ALA A 22 -6.55 -0.99 -3.69
C ALA A 22 -5.03 -1.07 -3.75
N ASP A 23 -4.48 -2.20 -4.17
CA ASP A 23 -3.03 -2.34 -4.33
C ASP A 23 -2.48 -1.34 -5.36
N SER A 24 -3.20 -1.18 -6.47
CA SER A 24 -2.87 -0.19 -7.48
C SER A 24 -4.11 0.26 -8.25
N SER A 25 -3.98 1.43 -8.87
CA SER A 25 -4.99 1.99 -9.76
C SER A 25 -4.34 2.86 -10.82
N ARG A 26 -4.97 2.93 -11.99
CA ARG A 26 -4.56 3.81 -13.09
C ARG A 26 -5.77 4.31 -13.85
N ARG A 27 -5.64 5.49 -14.49
CA ARG A 27 -6.65 5.95 -15.44
C ARG A 27 -6.58 5.05 -16.68
N GLY A 28 -7.73 4.49 -17.06
CA GLY A 28 -7.87 3.70 -18.28
C GLY A 28 -8.38 4.58 -19.43
N ASP A 29 -8.87 3.94 -20.49
CA ASP A 29 -9.41 4.65 -21.65
C ASP A 29 -10.71 5.41 -21.32
N GLY A 30 -10.78 6.67 -21.78
CA GLY A 30 -11.92 7.54 -21.54
C GLY A 30 -12.07 7.96 -20.07
N ARG A 31 -13.26 7.76 -19.49
CA ARG A 31 -13.58 8.09 -18.07
C ARG A 31 -13.46 6.88 -17.12
N LYS A 32 -12.84 5.78 -17.56
CA LYS A 32 -12.71 4.55 -16.77
C LYS A 32 -11.46 4.56 -15.89
N ILE A 33 -11.49 3.79 -14.82
CA ILE A 33 -10.35 3.57 -13.92
C ILE A 33 -10.17 2.07 -13.75
N ASP A 34 -8.95 1.61 -14.00
CA ASP A 34 -8.54 0.25 -13.68
C ASP A 34 -8.11 0.21 -12.22
N VAL A 35 -8.69 -0.71 -11.46
CA VAL A 35 -8.40 -0.92 -10.04
C VAL A 35 -8.02 -2.39 -9.84
N LEU A 36 -6.87 -2.63 -9.24
CA LEU A 36 -6.37 -3.98 -8.95
C LEU A 36 -6.26 -4.19 -7.45
N GLY A 37 -6.77 -5.34 -6.98
CA GLY A 37 -6.65 -5.76 -5.59
C GLY A 37 -7.38 -4.84 -4.62
N VAL A 38 -8.71 -4.70 -4.76
CA VAL A 38 -9.52 -3.97 -3.76
C VAL A 38 -9.50 -4.73 -2.44
N PHE A 39 -9.17 -4.06 -1.35
CA PHE A 39 -9.00 -4.70 -0.05
C PHE A 39 -9.55 -3.86 1.11
N THR A 40 -9.79 -4.54 2.23
CA THR A 40 -10.09 -3.94 3.55
C THR A 40 -9.13 -4.44 4.63
N ILE A 41 -8.27 -5.42 4.33
CA ILE A 41 -7.33 -6.03 5.27
C ILE A 41 -5.94 -5.99 4.66
N ILE A 42 -4.96 -5.57 5.46
CA ILE A 42 -3.53 -5.69 5.16
C ILE A 42 -2.96 -6.78 6.05
N TYR A 43 -2.34 -7.76 5.42
CA TYR A 43 -1.57 -8.77 6.12
C TYR A 43 -0.10 -8.35 6.24
N ALA A 44 0.47 -8.55 7.42
CA ALA A 44 1.86 -8.24 7.74
C ALA A 44 2.57 -9.40 8.44
N TRP A 45 3.82 -9.66 8.13
CA TRP A 45 4.62 -10.71 8.80
C TRP A 45 5.47 -10.17 9.95
N SER A 46 5.60 -8.86 10.05
CA SER A 46 6.09 -8.18 11.24
C SER A 46 5.38 -6.85 11.44
N ILE A 47 5.42 -6.37 12.67
CA ILE A 47 5.02 -5.03 13.04
C ILE A 47 6.24 -4.41 13.73
N PRO A 48 6.70 -3.22 13.30
CA PRO A 48 6.07 -2.37 12.31
C PRO A 48 6.19 -2.85 10.86
N CYS A 49 5.19 -2.55 10.03
CA CYS A 49 5.24 -2.78 8.59
C CYS A 49 5.00 -1.49 7.80
N THR A 50 5.56 -1.41 6.59
CA THR A 50 5.31 -0.29 5.66
C THR A 50 4.53 -0.79 4.46
N ARG A 51 3.46 -0.09 4.09
CA ARG A 51 2.65 -0.41 2.91
C ARG A 51 2.46 0.82 2.04
N SER A 52 2.36 0.57 0.74
CA SER A 52 1.92 1.55 -0.23
C SER A 52 0.70 0.96 -0.92
N PHE A 53 -0.36 1.76 -1.05
CA PHE A 53 -1.62 1.37 -1.67
C PHE A 53 -2.30 2.61 -2.25
N ASN A 54 -3.28 2.43 -3.12
CA ASN A 54 -4.03 3.51 -3.71
C ASN A 54 -5.41 3.65 -3.06
N ALA A 55 -5.81 4.89 -2.81
CA ALA A 55 -7.20 5.24 -2.58
C ALA A 55 -7.81 5.73 -3.90
N VAL A 56 -8.99 5.21 -4.23
CA VAL A 56 -9.80 5.62 -5.38
C VAL A 56 -11.07 6.26 -4.82
N LEU A 57 -11.27 7.55 -5.05
CA LEU A 57 -12.36 8.33 -4.46
C LEU A 57 -13.23 8.94 -5.54
N THR A 58 -14.54 8.75 -5.44
CA THR A 58 -15.52 9.47 -6.25
C THR A 58 -15.97 10.71 -5.50
N ILE A 59 -15.91 11.87 -6.17
CA ILE A 59 -16.34 13.14 -5.60
C ILE A 59 -17.40 13.74 -6.53
N PHE A 60 -18.54 14.10 -5.96
CA PHE A 60 -19.63 14.74 -6.67
C PHE A 60 -19.61 16.25 -6.46
N ASN A 61 -20.12 17.01 -7.43
CA ASN A 61 -20.28 18.46 -7.34
C ASN A 61 -18.99 19.21 -6.97
N LEU A 62 -17.82 18.77 -7.46
CA LEU A 62 -16.58 19.47 -7.21
C LEU A 62 -16.58 20.81 -7.96
N PRO A 63 -16.40 21.97 -7.29
CA PRO A 63 -16.38 23.25 -7.97
C PRO A 63 -15.10 23.41 -8.80
N LYS A 64 -15.22 24.13 -9.92
CA LYS A 64 -14.08 24.57 -10.74
C LYS A 64 -13.01 25.25 -9.89
N GLY A 65 -11.74 24.97 -10.20
CA GLY A 65 -10.58 25.56 -9.52
C GLY A 65 -9.98 24.63 -8.47
N LYS A 66 -9.19 25.18 -7.53
CA LYS A 66 -8.47 24.37 -6.54
C LYS A 66 -9.39 23.93 -5.40
N THR A 67 -9.49 22.61 -5.18
CA THR A 67 -10.04 22.03 -3.94
C THR A 67 -8.96 21.23 -3.23
N SER A 68 -8.79 21.46 -1.92
CA SER A 68 -7.78 20.76 -1.11
C SER A 68 -8.44 19.69 -0.24
N ILE A 69 -7.87 18.49 -0.23
CA ILE A 69 -8.32 17.33 0.55
C ILE A 69 -7.17 16.91 1.47
N THR A 70 -7.42 16.94 2.78
CA THR A 70 -6.50 16.43 3.79
C THR A 70 -6.68 14.92 3.92
N ILE A 71 -5.57 14.18 3.93
CA ILE A 71 -5.56 12.75 4.19
C ILE A 71 -4.93 12.50 5.56
N SER A 72 -5.64 11.77 6.40
CA SER A 72 -5.14 11.34 7.71
C SER A 72 -5.46 9.87 7.97
N ILE A 73 -4.78 9.28 8.93
CA ILE A 73 -5.07 7.94 9.44
C ILE A 73 -5.16 7.96 10.96
N SER A 74 -6.10 7.20 11.52
CA SER A 74 -6.19 6.92 12.94
C SER A 74 -6.41 5.44 13.19
N LYS A 75 -6.03 4.96 14.38
CA LYS A 75 -6.43 3.65 14.88
C LYS A 75 -7.80 3.79 15.54
N LYS A 76 -8.69 2.83 15.33
CA LYS A 76 -10.03 2.81 15.95
C LYS A 76 -9.89 2.89 17.48
N GLY A 77 -10.63 3.80 18.09
CA GLY A 77 -10.55 4.10 19.53
C GLY A 77 -9.45 5.11 19.92
N SER A 78 -8.57 5.50 18.99
CA SER A 78 -7.61 6.58 19.20
C SER A 78 -8.15 7.91 18.72
N GLN A 79 -7.96 8.97 19.51
CA GLN A 79 -8.21 10.35 19.09
C GLN A 79 -7.05 10.94 18.27
N LYS A 80 -5.91 10.24 18.22
CA LYS A 80 -4.72 10.71 17.48
C LYS A 80 -4.93 10.48 15.99
N LEU A 81 -5.23 11.55 15.26
CA LEU A 81 -5.17 11.60 13.80
C LEU A 81 -3.74 11.90 13.37
N ARG A 82 -3.15 11.02 12.57
CA ARG A 82 -1.84 11.24 11.95
C ARG A 82 -2.03 11.71 10.51
N PRO A 83 -1.49 12.88 10.13
CA PRO A 83 -1.57 13.34 8.74
C PRO A 83 -0.73 12.42 7.84
N LEU A 84 -1.30 12.04 6.70
CA LEU A 84 -0.63 11.29 5.64
C LEU A 84 -0.25 12.20 4.47
N GLY A 85 -1.04 13.25 4.22
CA GLY A 85 -0.71 14.21 3.19
C GLY A 85 -1.84 15.18 2.86
N LEU A 86 -1.60 15.98 1.82
CA LEU A 86 -2.55 16.90 1.23
C LEU A 86 -2.64 16.61 -0.27
N LEU A 87 -3.86 16.45 -0.77
CA LEU A 87 -4.16 16.30 -2.18
C LEU A 87 -4.85 17.56 -2.67
N ASN A 88 -4.31 18.17 -3.73
CA ASN A 88 -4.97 19.29 -4.41
C ASN A 88 -5.58 18.79 -5.71
N VAL A 89 -6.85 19.08 -5.92
CA VAL A 89 -7.58 18.72 -7.14
C VAL A 89 -7.99 19.99 -7.87
N PHE A 90 -7.78 20.01 -9.19
CA PHE A 90 -7.97 21.19 -10.04
C PHE A 90 -8.90 20.88 -11.22
N PRO A 91 -10.21 20.68 -11.00
CA PRO A 91 -11.18 20.56 -12.09
C PRO A 91 -11.24 21.83 -12.96
N GLU A 92 -11.26 21.64 -14.28
CA GLU A 92 -11.43 22.71 -15.29
C GLU A 92 -12.86 23.24 -15.35
N GLU A 93 -13.84 22.39 -15.00
CA GLU A 93 -15.26 22.68 -14.92
C GLU A 93 -15.83 22.05 -13.64
N SER A 94 -16.89 22.65 -13.10
CA SER A 94 -17.57 22.05 -11.95
C SER A 94 -18.23 20.74 -12.35
N GLY A 95 -18.05 19.69 -11.55
CA GLY A 95 -18.67 18.40 -11.84
C GLY A 95 -18.13 17.25 -11.00
N ASP A 96 -18.47 16.05 -11.45
CA ASP A 96 -18.14 14.82 -10.78
C ASP A 96 -16.80 14.28 -11.28
N ILE A 97 -15.95 13.87 -10.35
CA ILE A 97 -14.62 13.39 -10.68
C ILE A 97 -14.27 12.14 -9.89
N ILE A 98 -13.32 11.37 -10.43
CA ILE A 98 -12.65 10.32 -9.69
C ILE A 98 -11.20 10.72 -9.47
N VAL A 99 -10.77 10.58 -8.23
CA VAL A 99 -9.47 10.95 -7.70
C VAL A 99 -8.70 9.69 -7.34
N LEU A 100 -7.44 9.65 -7.74
CA LEU A 100 -6.50 8.59 -7.39
C LEU A 100 -5.44 9.18 -6.45
N TYR A 101 -5.21 8.55 -5.31
CA TYR A 101 -4.21 8.99 -4.35
C TYR A 101 -3.38 7.81 -3.84
N ALA A 102 -2.07 7.85 -4.09
CA ALA A 102 -1.14 6.87 -3.54
C ALA A 102 -0.87 7.19 -2.07
N VAL A 103 -1.27 6.28 -1.19
CA VAL A 103 -1.04 6.33 0.25
C VAL A 103 0.18 5.48 0.56
N LYS A 104 1.13 6.06 1.31
CA LYS A 104 2.22 5.31 1.92
C LYS A 104 2.17 5.48 3.42
N ASN A 105 2.13 4.37 4.15
CA ASN A 105 2.01 4.39 5.58
C ASN A 105 2.89 3.33 6.27
N LYS A 106 3.46 3.71 7.41
CA LYS A 106 4.03 2.77 8.38
C LYS A 106 2.97 2.48 9.45
N PHE A 107 2.66 1.20 9.66
CA PHE A 107 1.79 0.71 10.71
C PHE A 107 2.66 0.21 11.85
N GLU A 108 2.50 0.82 13.02
CA GLU A 108 3.26 0.46 14.23
C GLU A 108 2.53 -0.60 15.06
N GLU A 109 1.26 -0.88 14.77
CA GLU A 109 0.40 -1.77 15.55
C GLU A 109 -0.66 -2.44 14.65
N GLU A 110 -1.08 -3.64 15.06
CA GLU A 110 -2.23 -4.35 14.49
C GLU A 110 -3.57 -3.70 14.89
N GLY A 111 -4.63 -4.13 14.19
CA GLY A 111 -6.01 -3.79 14.45
C GLY A 111 -6.63 -2.88 13.41
N PHE A 112 -7.82 -2.37 13.73
CA PHE A 112 -8.60 -1.51 12.84
C PHE A 112 -8.03 -0.10 12.79
N HIS A 113 -7.76 0.36 11.59
CA HIS A 113 -7.40 1.73 11.22
C HIS A 113 -8.47 2.33 10.31
N GLU A 114 -8.48 3.65 10.21
CA GLU A 114 -9.38 4.41 9.37
C GLU A 114 -8.57 5.45 8.60
N VAL A 115 -8.62 5.40 7.27
CA VAL A 115 -8.05 6.44 6.41
C VAL A 115 -9.15 7.46 6.13
N THR A 116 -8.98 8.67 6.62
CA THR A 116 -9.94 9.77 6.48
C THR A 116 -9.48 10.73 5.39
N PHE A 117 -10.38 11.06 4.48
CA PHE A 117 -10.22 12.12 3.49
C PHE A 117 -11.23 13.21 3.82
N SER A 118 -10.76 14.42 4.08
CA SER A 118 -11.62 15.55 4.46
C SER A 118 -11.37 16.74 3.56
N PHE A 119 -12.42 17.39 3.08
CA PHE A 119 -12.26 18.67 2.39
C PHE A 119 -11.76 19.73 3.38
N ARG A 120 -10.82 20.57 2.94
CA ARG A 120 -10.31 21.68 3.76
C ARG A 120 -11.28 22.85 3.83
N ASP A 121 -11.87 23.18 2.68
CA ASP A 121 -12.64 24.40 2.47
C ASP A 121 -14.16 24.14 2.40
N TYR A 122 -14.56 22.86 2.51
CA TYR A 122 -15.94 22.41 2.44
C TYR A 122 -16.25 21.43 3.58
N PRO A 123 -17.50 21.33 4.04
CA PRO A 123 -17.89 20.28 4.96
C PRO A 123 -17.86 18.92 4.25
N GLY A 124 -17.50 17.87 4.98
CA GLY A 124 -17.59 16.50 4.51
C GLY A 124 -16.26 15.76 4.54
N ASP A 125 -16.35 14.50 4.95
CA ASP A 125 -15.26 13.54 4.94
C ASP A 125 -15.75 12.18 4.42
N ILE A 126 -14.81 11.34 4.03
CA ILE A 126 -15.03 9.92 3.82
C ILE A 126 -13.98 9.13 4.59
N LYS A 127 -14.42 8.06 5.21
CA LYS A 127 -13.64 7.19 6.08
C LYS A 127 -13.57 5.82 5.44
N LEU A 128 -12.36 5.39 5.10
CA LEU A 128 -12.09 4.09 4.52
C LEU A 128 -11.53 3.16 5.60
N PRO A 129 -12.27 2.13 6.01
CA PRO A 129 -11.81 1.20 7.04
C PRO A 129 -10.70 0.31 6.49
N LEU A 130 -9.73 0.01 7.35
CA LEU A 130 -8.58 -0.82 7.03
C LEU A 130 -8.15 -1.61 8.26
N GLU A 131 -8.20 -2.93 8.19
CA GLU A 131 -7.67 -3.79 9.24
C GLU A 131 -6.22 -4.15 8.93
N VAL A 132 -5.36 -4.16 9.95
CA VAL A 132 -3.99 -4.66 9.85
C VAL A 132 -3.86 -5.88 10.74
N GLU A 133 -3.60 -7.02 10.12
CA GLU A 133 -3.45 -8.32 10.79
C GLU A 133 -2.05 -8.86 10.60
N LYS A 134 -1.47 -9.38 11.68
CA LYS A 134 -0.25 -10.15 11.60
C LYS A 134 -0.53 -11.57 11.12
N ARG A 135 0.23 -12.01 10.14
CA ARG A 135 0.25 -13.40 9.67
C ARG A 135 1.35 -14.19 10.33
N GLU A 136 1.11 -15.49 10.42
CA GLU A 136 2.14 -16.46 10.74
C GLU A 136 3.24 -16.46 9.69
N TRP A 137 4.44 -16.83 10.13
CA TRP A 137 5.59 -16.88 9.27
C TRP A 137 5.42 -17.98 8.21
N PRO A 138 5.77 -17.76 6.93
CA PRO A 138 5.65 -18.81 5.92
C PRO A 138 6.71 -19.91 6.16
N GLU A 139 6.22 -21.07 6.60
CA GLU A 139 7.01 -22.27 6.81
C GLU A 139 6.97 -23.19 5.58
N PHE A 140 8.10 -23.82 5.27
CA PHE A 140 8.22 -24.76 4.15
C PHE A 140 8.26 -26.19 4.69
N THR A 141 7.41 -27.02 4.12
CA THR A 141 7.37 -28.46 4.37
C THR A 141 8.62 -29.14 3.82
N LYS A 142 8.95 -30.31 4.37
CA LYS A 142 10.07 -31.12 3.88
C LYS A 142 9.95 -31.43 2.38
N ALA A 143 8.74 -31.74 1.90
CA ALA A 143 8.50 -32.02 0.48
C ALA A 143 8.79 -30.80 -0.42
N GLU A 144 8.43 -29.59 0.00
CA GLU A 144 8.74 -28.36 -0.74
C GLU A 144 10.27 -28.10 -0.79
N LEU A 145 10.96 -28.34 0.33
CA LEU A 145 12.42 -28.17 0.42
C LEU A 145 13.17 -29.20 -0.44
N ASP A 146 12.74 -30.46 -0.42
CA ASP A 146 13.34 -31.53 -1.22
C ASP A 146 13.10 -31.27 -2.73
N PHE A 147 11.90 -30.83 -3.11
CA PHE A 147 11.59 -30.42 -4.48
C PHE A 147 12.48 -29.27 -4.95
N VAL A 148 12.67 -28.24 -4.12
CA VAL A 148 13.56 -27.12 -4.46
C VAL A 148 15.01 -27.57 -4.66
N LYS A 149 15.50 -28.49 -3.83
CA LYS A 149 16.85 -29.06 -4.01
C LYS A 149 16.99 -29.80 -5.34
N GLN A 150 15.97 -30.57 -5.73
CA GLN A 150 15.95 -31.30 -7.00
C GLN A 150 16.00 -30.36 -8.22
N LEU A 151 15.44 -29.14 -8.12
CA LEU A 151 15.50 -28.15 -9.20
C LEU A 151 16.90 -27.56 -9.42
N GLY A 152 17.80 -27.64 -8.44
CA GLY A 152 19.14 -27.03 -8.53
C GLY A 152 19.05 -25.54 -8.90
N ASP A 153 19.79 -25.12 -9.93
CA ASP A 153 19.82 -23.75 -10.46
C ASP A 153 18.47 -23.24 -11.00
N ALA A 154 17.53 -24.14 -11.30
CA ALA A 154 16.17 -23.76 -11.74
C ALA A 154 15.23 -23.40 -10.58
N SER A 155 15.72 -23.45 -9.33
CA SER A 155 14.96 -23.07 -8.15
C SER A 155 14.45 -21.63 -8.22
N PRO A 156 13.18 -21.36 -7.86
CA PRO A 156 12.66 -20.01 -7.85
C PRO A 156 13.35 -19.15 -6.77
N SER A 157 13.61 -17.90 -7.12
CA SER A 157 14.16 -16.86 -6.24
C SER A 157 13.48 -15.53 -6.52
N PHE A 158 13.27 -14.70 -5.50
CA PHE A 158 12.79 -13.32 -5.70
C PHE A 158 13.83 -12.31 -5.24
N ARG A 159 14.00 -11.26 -6.04
CA ARG A 159 14.87 -10.12 -5.73
C ARG A 159 14.04 -8.90 -5.40
N VAL A 160 14.50 -8.12 -4.44
CA VAL A 160 13.88 -6.86 -4.06
C VAL A 160 14.93 -5.78 -3.84
N ASN A 161 14.64 -4.57 -4.33
CA ASN A 161 15.45 -3.40 -4.08
C ASN A 161 14.96 -2.72 -2.79
N ILE A 162 15.83 -2.62 -1.80
CA ILE A 162 15.52 -2.00 -0.50
C ILE A 162 16.36 -0.74 -0.36
N HIS A 163 15.66 0.39 -0.22
CA HIS A 163 16.29 1.69 0.01
C HIS A 163 16.50 1.93 1.50
N CYS A 164 17.73 2.30 1.89
CA CYS A 164 17.99 2.73 3.24
C CYS A 164 17.14 3.95 3.61
N LEU A 165 16.39 3.86 4.71
CA LEU A 165 15.57 4.97 5.18
C LEU A 165 16.40 6.20 5.64
N GLY A 166 17.70 6.02 5.89
CA GLY A 166 18.64 7.09 6.27
C GLY A 166 19.26 7.75 5.05
N CYS A 167 20.18 7.05 4.37
CA CYS A 167 20.96 7.61 3.26
C CYS A 167 20.41 7.32 1.85
N LYS A 168 19.26 6.65 1.72
CA LYS A 168 18.62 6.26 0.44
C LYS A 168 19.41 5.31 -0.46
N HIS A 169 20.60 4.85 -0.03
CA HIS A 169 21.38 3.82 -0.71
C HIS A 169 20.53 2.57 -0.97
N VAL A 170 20.73 1.95 -2.14
CA VAL A 170 19.92 0.82 -2.62
C VAL A 170 20.68 -0.48 -2.41
N TYR A 171 20.06 -1.43 -1.72
CA TYR A 171 20.55 -2.78 -1.55
C TYR A 171 19.64 -3.75 -2.31
N ILE A 172 20.22 -4.72 -2.99
CA ILE A 172 19.48 -5.78 -3.67
C ILE A 172 19.50 -7.00 -2.76
N PHE A 173 18.33 -7.42 -2.27
CA PHE A 173 18.19 -8.65 -1.50
C PHE A 173 17.57 -9.75 -2.34
N GLU A 174 17.98 -10.99 -2.11
CA GLU A 174 17.41 -12.18 -2.72
C GLU A 174 16.93 -13.16 -1.64
N GLU A 175 15.68 -13.59 -1.74
CA GLU A 175 15.16 -14.73 -0.98
C GLU A 175 15.08 -15.94 -1.93
N GLN A 176 15.73 -17.03 -1.51
CA GLN A 176 15.73 -18.32 -2.17
C GLN A 176 15.80 -19.42 -1.09
N LEU A 177 15.31 -20.62 -1.39
CA LEU A 177 15.30 -21.73 -0.43
C LEU A 177 16.44 -22.71 -0.60
N ASN A 178 17.08 -22.75 -1.78
CA ASN A 178 18.23 -23.62 -1.98
C ASN A 178 19.48 -22.94 -1.39
N PRO A 179 20.08 -23.47 -0.29
CA PRO A 179 21.26 -22.87 0.31
C PRO A 179 22.50 -22.97 -0.60
N ASP A 180 22.55 -23.99 -1.47
CA ASP A 180 23.71 -24.36 -2.27
C ASP A 180 23.94 -23.40 -3.46
N ILE A 181 22.92 -22.63 -3.84
CA ILE A 181 23.03 -21.62 -4.91
C ILE A 181 23.82 -20.41 -4.40
N LEU A 182 24.96 -20.14 -5.03
CA LEU A 182 25.77 -18.96 -4.75
C LEU A 182 25.07 -17.69 -5.26
N LEU A 183 25.04 -16.64 -4.44
CA LEU A 183 24.52 -15.35 -4.85
C LEU A 183 25.44 -14.71 -5.89
N LYS A 184 24.84 -14.01 -6.85
CA LYS A 184 25.60 -13.15 -7.78
C LYS A 184 26.15 -11.92 -7.04
N GLY A 185 27.24 -11.35 -7.54
CA GLY A 185 27.89 -10.18 -6.92
C GLY A 185 26.94 -9.00 -6.72
N GLY A 186 27.04 -8.34 -5.56
CA GLY A 186 26.21 -7.19 -5.20
C GLY A 186 24.82 -7.54 -4.62
N ILE A 187 24.48 -8.82 -4.54
CA ILE A 187 23.23 -9.31 -3.97
C ILE A 187 23.45 -9.77 -2.53
N TYR A 188 22.50 -9.43 -1.66
CA TYR A 188 22.50 -9.77 -0.25
C TYR A 188 21.47 -10.86 0.04
N ARG A 189 21.81 -11.81 0.92
CA ARG A 189 20.81 -12.65 1.59
C ARG A 189 20.13 -11.84 2.68
N PHE A 190 18.86 -12.17 2.96
CA PHE A 190 18.21 -11.64 4.15
C PHE A 190 18.91 -12.13 5.42
N PRO A 191 19.18 -11.25 6.41
CA PRO A 191 19.68 -11.66 7.71
C PRO A 191 18.72 -12.64 8.39
N GLU A 192 19.24 -13.58 9.20
CA GLU A 192 18.41 -14.57 9.90
C GLU A 192 17.43 -13.90 10.88
N ASN A 193 17.91 -12.93 11.65
CA ASN A 193 17.09 -12.10 12.53
C ASN A 193 16.24 -11.05 11.78
N SER A 194 16.36 -10.99 10.45
CA SER A 194 15.69 -10.03 9.57
C SER A 194 16.02 -8.56 9.85
N ILE A 195 17.08 -8.26 10.62
CA ILE A 195 17.56 -6.90 10.88
C ILE A 195 18.81 -6.67 10.04
N PHE A 196 18.77 -5.68 9.17
CA PHE A 196 19.92 -5.28 8.36
C PHE A 196 20.43 -3.90 8.78
N ILE A 197 21.74 -3.80 9.02
CA ILE A 197 22.42 -2.55 9.33
C ILE A 197 22.98 -1.96 8.03
N CYS A 198 22.51 -0.76 7.66
CA CYS A 198 23.01 -0.05 6.49
C CYS A 198 24.53 0.12 6.57
N LYS A 199 25.26 -0.34 5.54
CA LYS A 199 26.72 -0.25 5.50
C LYS A 199 27.21 1.20 5.47
N GLU A 200 26.47 2.06 4.77
CA GLU A 200 26.77 3.49 4.59
C GLU A 200 26.50 4.34 5.83
N CYS A 201 25.30 4.26 6.41
CA CYS A 201 24.87 5.20 7.47
C CYS A 201 24.53 4.53 8.81
N LYS A 202 24.82 3.23 8.95
CA LYS A 202 24.61 2.41 10.17
C LYS A 202 23.17 2.33 10.70
N LYS A 203 22.20 2.85 9.96
CA LYS A 203 20.79 2.77 10.32
C LYS A 203 20.27 1.34 10.19
N GLU A 204 19.58 0.87 11.21
CA GLU A 204 18.90 -0.43 11.22
C GLU A 204 17.63 -0.41 10.36
N MET A 205 17.38 -1.53 9.70
CA MET A 205 16.20 -1.77 8.89
C MET A 205 15.60 -3.13 9.27
N ASP A 206 14.35 -3.11 9.73
CA ASP A 206 13.56 -4.34 9.88
C ASP A 206 13.06 -4.78 8.51
N LEU A 207 13.55 -5.94 8.06
CA LEU A 207 13.22 -6.55 6.78
C LEU A 207 12.27 -7.73 6.93
N LYS A 208 11.80 -8.05 8.15
CA LYS A 208 11.03 -9.27 8.42
C LYS A 208 9.75 -9.32 7.60
N ASP A 209 9.01 -8.22 7.57
CA ASP A 209 7.78 -8.14 6.80
C ASP A 209 8.01 -8.27 5.28
N ILE A 210 9.05 -7.61 4.74
CA ILE A 210 9.42 -7.71 3.32
C ILE A 210 9.82 -9.15 2.98
N ARG A 211 10.65 -9.76 3.83
CA ARG A 211 11.06 -11.15 3.66
C ARG A 211 9.86 -12.10 3.73
N GLY A 212 8.92 -11.86 4.65
CA GLY A 212 7.68 -12.61 4.77
C GLY A 212 6.85 -12.59 3.48
N GLN A 213 6.72 -11.42 2.84
CA GLN A 213 6.07 -11.28 1.54
C GLN A 213 6.72 -12.17 0.47
N LEU A 214 8.05 -12.06 0.33
CA LEU A 214 8.80 -12.84 -0.65
C LEU A 214 8.71 -14.34 -0.38
N ARG A 215 8.76 -14.76 0.89
CA ARG A 215 8.62 -16.17 1.29
C ARG A 215 7.24 -16.71 0.98
N SER A 216 6.18 -15.92 1.20
CA SER A 216 4.83 -16.32 0.80
C SER A 216 4.75 -16.52 -0.71
N SER A 217 5.28 -15.59 -1.51
CA SER A 217 5.31 -15.73 -2.97
C SER A 217 6.14 -16.92 -3.45
N LEU A 218 7.25 -17.24 -2.77
CA LEU A 218 8.03 -18.46 -3.04
C LEU A 218 7.19 -19.71 -2.77
N LYS A 219 6.47 -19.74 -1.66
CA LYS A 219 5.62 -20.87 -1.30
C LYS A 219 4.54 -21.10 -2.35
N ASP A 220 3.86 -20.05 -2.79
CA ASP A 220 2.84 -20.14 -3.84
C ASP A 220 3.45 -20.62 -5.17
N THR A 221 4.63 -20.09 -5.53
CA THR A 221 5.35 -20.49 -6.75
C THR A 221 5.76 -21.97 -6.72
N ILE A 222 6.24 -22.45 -5.58
CA ILE A 222 6.63 -23.85 -5.39
C ILE A 222 5.41 -24.75 -5.44
N ALA A 223 4.32 -24.38 -4.75
CA ALA A 223 3.07 -25.13 -4.77
C ALA A 223 2.53 -25.29 -6.21
N GLN A 224 2.52 -24.21 -6.99
CA GLN A 224 2.13 -24.24 -8.40
C GLN A 224 3.02 -25.15 -9.25
N ARG A 225 4.35 -25.07 -9.08
CA ARG A 225 5.31 -25.93 -9.80
C ARG A 225 5.20 -27.41 -9.41
N MET A 226 4.77 -27.70 -8.18
CA MET A 226 4.44 -29.06 -7.72
C MET A 226 3.07 -29.55 -8.20
N GLY A 227 2.32 -28.75 -8.98
CA GLY A 227 0.99 -29.10 -9.47
C GLY A 227 -0.13 -28.96 -8.44
N LYS A 228 0.12 -28.31 -7.30
CA LYS A 228 -0.93 -27.98 -6.32
C LYS A 228 -1.66 -26.72 -6.78
N LYS A 229 -3.00 -26.72 -6.70
CA LYS A 229 -3.77 -25.49 -6.87
C LYS A 229 -3.49 -24.56 -5.67
N PRO A 230 -3.35 -23.24 -5.91
CA PRO A 230 -3.16 -22.27 -4.85
C PRO A 230 -4.37 -22.23 -3.90
#